data_AF-A0A6L7UNV3-F1
#
_entry.id   AF-A0A6L7UNV3-F1
#
_cell.length_a   1.000
_cell.length_b   1.000
_cell.length_c   1.000
_cell.angle_alpha   90.00
_cell.angle_beta   90.00
_cell.angle_gamma   90.00
#
_symmetry.space_group_name_H-M   'P 1'
#
loop_
_entity.id
_entity.type
_entity.pdbx_description
1 polymer ?
#
loop_
_entity_poly.entity_id
_entity_poly.type
_entity_poly.pdbx_seq_one_letter_code
_entity_poly.pdbx_strand_id
1 'polypeptide(L)'
;MMPVDSPRAQDDEFEGEIPVRIPLALLLTLRDLDTPEDPRELEELDLSLNLRRRLGLSSVVLKQIRRYEEDGGDVRAAEVASLFELVAKRVDAPEIFASTGRRVTREAFGTGARVLLRFGWRLIPPGLRRILAWRRAKKIARRLSPSSRIRMAKGIHGLVIERGLPVLATADKGGRGCEILSGIIDESFRTYRGGEGGVSHLQCEATGADHCLWVLEPTAGEKPEKEESTAVDAVAG
;
A
#
# COMPACT_ATOMS: atom_id res chain seq x y z
N MET A 1 -20.07 40.54 -9.21
CA MET A 1 -20.33 39.17 -9.69
C MET A 1 -18.95 38.55 -9.92
N MET A 2 -18.43 37.88 -8.90
CA MET A 2 -17.11 37.26 -8.95
C MET A 2 -17.20 35.96 -9.77
N PRO A 3 -16.21 35.62 -10.60
CA PRO A 3 -16.19 34.33 -11.28
C PRO A 3 -16.01 33.24 -10.23
N VAL A 4 -16.92 32.26 -10.24
CA VAL A 4 -16.80 31.04 -9.46
C VAL A 4 -15.76 30.18 -10.18
N ASP A 5 -14.58 30.05 -9.58
CA ASP A 5 -13.55 29.12 -10.04
C ASP A 5 -14.16 27.71 -10.16
N SER A 6 -14.18 27.18 -11.37
CA SER A 6 -14.64 25.83 -11.67
C SER A 6 -13.67 24.79 -11.06
N PRO A 7 -14.13 23.71 -10.42
CA PRO A 7 -13.27 22.71 -9.78
C PRO A 7 -12.57 21.75 -10.77
N ARG A 8 -12.35 22.13 -12.03
CA ARG A 8 -11.94 21.21 -13.12
C ARG A 8 -10.44 20.90 -13.24
N ALA A 9 -9.59 21.42 -12.36
CA ALA A 9 -8.14 21.24 -12.49
C ALA A 9 -7.56 20.01 -11.77
N GLN A 10 -8.34 19.30 -10.93
CA GLN A 10 -7.86 18.13 -10.18
C GLN A 10 -8.24 16.79 -10.83
N ASP A 11 -9.18 16.77 -11.77
CA ASP A 11 -9.67 15.53 -12.39
C ASP A 11 -8.66 14.90 -13.38
N ASP A 12 -7.76 15.70 -13.97
CA ASP A 12 -6.73 15.24 -14.91
C ASP A 12 -5.53 14.57 -14.22
N GLU A 13 -5.32 14.78 -12.91
CA GLU A 13 -4.14 14.25 -12.20
C GLU A 13 -4.28 12.75 -11.83
N PHE A 14 -5.51 12.23 -11.85
CA PHE A 14 -5.84 10.86 -11.42
C PHE A 14 -6.54 10.06 -12.52
N GLU A 15 -6.05 10.15 -13.75
CA GLU A 15 -6.54 9.33 -14.85
C GLU A 15 -6.18 7.85 -14.64
N GLY A 16 -7.19 6.96 -14.71
CA GLY A 16 -7.02 5.52 -14.62
C GLY A 16 -8.03 4.82 -13.71
N GLU A 17 -7.97 3.49 -13.75
CA GLU A 17 -8.83 2.62 -12.96
C GLU A 17 -7.99 1.77 -11.99
N ILE A 18 -8.51 1.61 -10.78
CA ILE A 18 -7.91 0.86 -9.69
C ILE A 18 -8.86 -0.27 -9.31
N PRO A 19 -8.39 -1.52 -9.19
CA PRO A 19 -9.27 -2.63 -8.85
C PRO A 19 -10.00 -2.45 -7.53
N VAL A 20 -11.31 -2.67 -7.53
CA VAL A 20 -12.23 -2.43 -6.39
C VAL A 20 -11.77 -3.08 -5.08
N ARG A 21 -11.07 -4.21 -5.16
CA ARG A 21 -10.49 -4.89 -3.99
C ARG A 21 -9.52 -4.00 -3.19
N ILE A 22 -8.91 -2.99 -3.79
CA ILE A 22 -7.98 -2.08 -3.12
C ILE A 22 -8.72 -1.13 -2.16
N PRO A 23 -9.67 -0.30 -2.62
CA PRO A 23 -10.47 0.53 -1.71
C PRO A 23 -11.34 -0.31 -0.78
N LEU A 24 -11.85 -1.46 -1.22
CA LEU A 24 -12.55 -2.40 -0.34
C LEU A 24 -11.65 -2.86 0.83
N ALA A 25 -10.43 -3.32 0.53
CA ALA A 25 -9.49 -3.74 1.56
C ALA A 25 -9.11 -2.60 2.51
N LEU A 26 -9.02 -1.36 2.03
CA LEU A 26 -8.78 -0.18 2.87
C LEU A 26 -9.93 0.03 3.86
N LEU A 27 -11.17 0.05 3.37
CA LEU A 27 -12.35 0.27 4.22
C LEU A 27 -12.58 -0.88 5.21
N LEU A 28 -12.36 -2.13 4.78
CA LEU A 28 -12.43 -3.28 5.67
C LEU A 28 -11.36 -3.22 6.75
N THR A 29 -10.12 -2.86 6.40
CA THR A 29 -9.03 -2.69 7.39
C THR A 29 -9.38 -1.59 8.39
N LEU A 30 -9.91 -0.46 7.91
CA LEU A 30 -10.34 0.65 8.76
C LEU A 30 -11.46 0.21 9.73
N ARG A 31 -12.45 -0.53 9.22
CA ARG A 31 -13.54 -1.09 10.04
C ARG A 31 -13.00 -2.07 11.09
N ASP A 32 -12.14 -2.99 10.68
CA ASP A 32 -11.60 -4.01 11.57
C ASP A 32 -10.78 -3.36 12.71
N LEU A 33 -9.99 -2.33 12.43
CA LEU A 33 -9.24 -1.56 13.46
C LEU A 33 -10.13 -0.71 14.36
N ASP A 34 -11.24 -0.19 13.83
CA ASP A 34 -12.19 0.61 14.61
C ASP A 34 -13.20 -0.26 15.38
N THR A 35 -13.20 -1.58 15.19
CA THR A 35 -14.07 -2.53 15.92
C THR A 35 -13.35 -2.98 17.19
N PRO A 36 -13.88 -2.71 18.39
CA PRO A 36 -13.28 -3.19 19.64
C PRO A 36 -13.37 -4.72 19.75
N GLU A 37 -12.41 -5.31 20.46
CA GLU A 37 -12.36 -6.77 20.66
C GLU A 37 -13.49 -7.28 21.55
N ASP A 38 -13.88 -6.52 22.59
CA ASP A 38 -15.06 -6.78 23.41
C ASP A 38 -16.27 -5.98 22.87
N PRO A 39 -17.35 -6.65 22.41
CA PRO A 39 -18.57 -6.00 21.97
C PRO A 39 -19.23 -5.10 23.01
N ARG A 40 -19.00 -5.32 24.31
CA ARG A 40 -19.58 -4.51 25.40
C ARG A 40 -19.05 -3.08 25.41
N GLU A 41 -17.83 -2.87 24.92
CA GLU A 41 -17.27 -1.53 24.76
C GLU A 41 -18.04 -0.67 23.75
N LEU A 42 -18.82 -1.29 22.83
CA LEU A 42 -19.67 -0.56 21.90
C LEU A 42 -20.90 0.05 22.56
N GLU A 43 -21.42 -0.58 23.62
CA GLU A 43 -22.63 -0.12 24.32
C GLU A 43 -22.31 0.98 25.34
N GLU A 44 -21.11 0.97 25.91
CA GLU A 44 -20.66 1.96 26.90
C GLU A 44 -20.16 3.28 26.28
N LEU A 45 -19.95 3.32 24.96
CA LEU A 45 -19.39 4.46 24.26
C LEU A 45 -20.46 5.27 23.52
N ASP A 46 -20.49 6.57 23.76
CA ASP A 46 -21.26 7.51 22.93
C ASP A 46 -20.65 7.55 21.51
N LEU A 47 -21.27 6.80 20.61
CA LEU A 47 -20.87 6.62 19.21
C LEU A 47 -20.73 7.97 18.49
N SER A 48 -21.52 8.97 18.88
CA SER A 48 -21.55 10.30 18.27
C SER A 48 -20.28 11.12 18.55
N LEU A 49 -19.72 11.01 19.77
CA LEU A 49 -18.50 11.72 20.19
C LEU A 49 -17.22 11.05 19.64
N ASN A 50 -17.26 9.74 19.38
CA ASN A 50 -16.11 8.94 18.96
C ASN A 50 -16.06 8.62 17.45
N LEU A 51 -17.06 9.00 16.65
CA LEU A 51 -17.06 8.83 15.19
C LEU A 51 -15.84 9.47 14.50
N ARG A 52 -15.29 10.55 15.06
CA ARG A 52 -14.01 11.15 14.60
C ARG A 52 -12.80 10.23 14.81
N ARG A 53 -12.87 9.31 15.78
CA ARG A 53 -11.84 8.28 16.03
C ARG A 53 -12.17 6.97 15.32
N ARG A 54 -13.45 6.61 15.17
CA ARG A 54 -13.92 5.32 14.61
C ARG A 54 -14.62 5.46 13.24
N LEU A 55 -13.94 6.07 12.27
CA LEU A 55 -14.47 6.32 10.91
C LEU A 55 -14.98 5.05 10.22
N GLY A 56 -14.36 3.90 10.49
CA GLY A 56 -14.69 2.58 9.94
C GLY A 56 -16.07 2.05 10.33
N LEU A 57 -16.65 2.56 11.42
CA LEU A 57 -18.00 2.20 11.88
C LEU A 57 -19.09 3.17 11.40
N SER A 58 -18.72 4.20 10.63
CA SER A 58 -19.69 5.16 10.10
C SER A 58 -20.63 4.50 9.08
N SER A 59 -21.88 4.96 9.04
CA SER A 59 -22.88 4.46 8.09
C SER A 59 -22.46 4.68 6.63
N VAL A 60 -21.67 5.72 6.36
CA VAL A 60 -21.10 6.00 5.03
C VAL A 60 -20.07 4.94 4.64
N VAL A 61 -19.10 4.62 5.52
CA VAL A 61 -18.10 3.59 5.25
C VAL A 61 -18.76 2.22 5.09
N LEU A 62 -19.73 1.86 5.94
CA LEU A 62 -20.45 0.59 5.83
C LEU A 62 -21.25 0.48 4.52
N LYS A 63 -21.81 1.59 4.01
CA LYS A 63 -22.46 1.62 2.68
C LYS A 63 -21.44 1.45 1.54
N GLN A 64 -20.28 2.11 1.62
CA GLN A 64 -19.23 1.97 0.60
C GLN A 64 -18.63 0.55 0.59
N ILE A 65 -18.46 -0.07 1.75
CA ILE A 65 -18.04 -1.49 1.83
C ILE A 65 -19.02 -2.36 1.06
N ARG A 66 -20.33 -2.27 1.35
CA ARG A 66 -21.35 -3.06 0.63
C ARG A 66 -21.33 -2.81 -0.88
N ARG A 67 -21.26 -1.54 -1.30
CA ARG A 67 -21.14 -1.18 -2.72
C ARG A 67 -19.93 -1.87 -3.37
N TYR A 68 -18.77 -1.80 -2.73
CA TYR A 68 -17.55 -2.42 -3.26
C TYR A 68 -17.52 -3.95 -3.17
N GLU A 69 -18.30 -4.57 -2.27
CA GLU A 69 -18.49 -6.02 -2.22
C GLU A 69 -19.41 -6.51 -3.35
N GLU A 70 -20.40 -5.71 -3.72
CA GLU A 70 -21.31 -5.96 -4.84
C GLU A 70 -20.65 -5.66 -6.20
N ASP A 71 -19.75 -4.67 -6.25
CA ASP A 71 -18.99 -4.29 -7.44
C ASP A 71 -17.81 -5.25 -7.67
N GLY A 72 -17.79 -5.92 -8.84
CA GLY A 72 -16.70 -6.84 -9.22
C GLY A 72 -15.60 -6.25 -10.11
N GLY A 73 -15.64 -4.93 -10.36
CA GLY A 73 -14.85 -4.25 -11.39
C GLY A 73 -13.67 -3.43 -10.88
N ASP A 74 -13.29 -2.43 -11.68
CA ASP A 74 -12.32 -1.42 -11.28
C ASP A 74 -13.07 -0.09 -10.98
N VAL A 75 -12.49 0.76 -10.16
CA VAL A 75 -13.03 2.07 -9.77
C VAL A 75 -12.09 3.19 -10.19
N ARG A 76 -12.60 4.41 -10.35
CA ARG A 76 -11.77 5.56 -10.77
C ARG A 76 -10.67 5.85 -9.75
N ALA A 77 -9.45 6.11 -10.21
CA ALA A 77 -8.33 6.43 -9.34
C ALA A 77 -8.57 7.67 -8.46
N ALA A 78 -9.30 8.68 -8.97
CA ALA A 78 -9.72 9.86 -8.20
C ALA A 78 -10.61 9.52 -6.98
N GLU A 79 -11.50 8.52 -7.11
CA GLU A 79 -12.34 8.04 -5.99
C GLU A 79 -11.46 7.39 -4.92
N VAL A 80 -10.47 6.60 -5.33
CA VAL A 80 -9.51 5.98 -4.41
C VAL A 80 -8.63 7.03 -3.74
N ALA A 81 -8.14 8.03 -4.47
CA ALA A 81 -7.35 9.13 -3.91
C ALA A 81 -8.11 9.87 -2.80
N SER A 82 -9.40 10.16 -3.03
CA SER A 82 -10.27 10.79 -2.04
C SER A 82 -10.40 9.96 -0.74
N LEU A 83 -10.47 8.63 -0.86
CA LEU A 83 -10.48 7.73 0.30
C LEU A 83 -9.14 7.73 1.04
N PHE A 84 -8.03 7.73 0.30
CA PHE A 84 -6.70 7.77 0.89
C PHE A 84 -6.47 9.07 1.65
N GLU A 85 -6.85 10.22 1.09
CA GLU A 85 -6.82 11.52 1.76
C GLU A 85 -7.66 11.57 3.03
N LEU A 86 -8.84 10.92 3.02
CA LEU A 86 -9.68 10.83 4.20
C LEU A 86 -8.99 10.04 5.32
N VAL A 87 -8.42 8.88 4.98
CA VAL A 87 -7.73 8.01 5.95
C VAL A 87 -6.45 8.66 6.48
N ALA A 88 -5.69 9.33 5.62
CA ALA A 88 -4.41 9.95 5.96
C ALA A 88 -4.50 11.04 7.04
N LYS A 89 -5.68 11.65 7.22
CA LYS A 89 -5.97 12.60 8.30
C LYS A 89 -5.96 11.97 9.70
N ARG A 90 -5.98 10.63 9.81
CA ARG A 90 -5.87 9.94 11.08
C ARG A 90 -4.41 9.87 11.55
N VAL A 91 -4.22 9.76 12.86
CA VAL A 91 -2.89 9.62 13.49
C VAL A 91 -2.26 8.24 13.24
N ASP A 92 -3.09 7.21 13.13
CA ASP A 92 -2.75 5.80 12.89
C ASP A 92 -2.77 5.42 11.40
N ALA A 93 -2.87 6.41 10.49
CA ALA A 93 -2.92 6.18 9.05
C ALA A 93 -1.77 5.30 8.50
N PRO A 94 -0.51 5.45 8.93
CA PRO A 94 0.57 4.56 8.51
C PRO A 94 0.27 3.07 8.74
N GLU A 95 -0.29 2.74 9.91
CA GLU A 95 -0.66 1.36 10.26
C GLU A 95 -1.83 0.86 9.42
N ILE A 96 -2.85 1.69 9.19
CA ILE A 96 -4.00 1.36 8.35
C ILE A 96 -3.54 1.04 6.92
N PHE A 97 -2.69 1.90 6.33
CA PHE A 97 -2.17 1.68 4.99
C PHE A 97 -1.31 0.42 4.91
N ALA A 98 -0.37 0.22 5.84
CA ALA A 98 0.43 -1.00 5.89
C ALA A 98 -0.43 -2.27 6.02
N SER A 99 -1.40 -2.28 6.93
CA SER A 99 -2.34 -3.38 7.12
C SER A 99 -3.19 -3.65 5.87
N THR A 100 -3.62 -2.59 5.19
CA THR A 100 -4.34 -2.68 3.91
C THR A 100 -3.48 -3.35 2.85
N GLY A 101 -2.21 -2.94 2.72
CA GLY A 101 -1.27 -3.53 1.76
C GLY A 101 -1.04 -5.03 1.99
N ARG A 102 -0.93 -5.42 3.26
CA ARG A 102 -0.86 -6.83 3.66
C ARG A 102 -2.15 -7.58 3.32
N ARG A 103 -3.33 -7.01 3.60
CA ARG A 103 -4.64 -7.60 3.29
C ARG A 103 -4.79 -7.85 1.79
N VAL A 104 -4.56 -6.83 0.96
CA VAL A 104 -4.63 -6.93 -0.52
C VAL A 104 -3.72 -8.03 -1.03
N THR A 105 -2.51 -8.13 -0.47
CA THR A 105 -1.54 -9.16 -0.87
C THR A 105 -2.04 -10.56 -0.50
N ARG A 106 -2.53 -10.77 0.73
CA ARG A 106 -3.09 -12.06 1.17
C ARG A 106 -4.29 -12.50 0.37
N GLU A 107 -5.22 -11.60 0.07
CA GLU A 107 -6.42 -11.89 -0.72
C GLU A 107 -6.06 -12.21 -2.16
N ALA A 108 -5.03 -11.55 -2.71
CA ALA A 108 -4.51 -11.88 -4.02
C ALA A 108 -3.81 -13.26 -4.05
N PHE A 109 -3.50 -13.86 -2.90
CA PHE A 109 -3.21 -15.28 -2.76
C PHE A 109 -4.47 -16.05 -2.38
N GLY A 110 -5.15 -16.61 -3.38
CA GLY A 110 -6.28 -17.50 -3.15
C GLY A 110 -5.92 -18.62 -2.17
N THR A 111 -6.90 -19.05 -1.36
CA THR A 111 -6.71 -20.02 -0.27
C THR A 111 -6.01 -21.30 -0.72
N GLY A 112 -6.37 -21.83 -1.91
CA GLY A 112 -5.74 -23.03 -2.48
C GLY A 112 -4.29 -22.84 -2.93
N ALA A 113 -3.96 -21.68 -3.51
CA ALA A 113 -2.59 -21.35 -3.87
C ALA A 113 -1.70 -21.26 -2.61
N ARG A 114 -2.22 -20.69 -1.52
CA ARG A 114 -1.49 -20.59 -0.24
C ARG A 114 -1.10 -21.95 0.33
N VAL A 115 -2.01 -22.94 0.28
CA VAL A 115 -1.74 -24.30 0.78
C VAL A 115 -0.69 -25.00 -0.09
N LEU A 116 -0.85 -24.97 -1.42
CA LEU A 116 0.12 -25.57 -2.34
C LEU A 116 1.51 -24.93 -2.23
N LEU A 117 1.55 -23.60 -2.13
CA LEU A 117 2.78 -22.83 -1.98
C LEU A 117 3.47 -23.14 -0.63
N ARG A 118 2.72 -23.31 0.46
CA ARG A 118 3.27 -23.59 1.81
C ARG A 118 4.14 -24.86 1.84
N PHE A 119 3.77 -25.89 1.07
CA PHE A 119 4.55 -27.12 0.93
C PHE A 119 5.58 -27.02 -0.20
N GLY A 120 5.22 -26.41 -1.34
CA GLY A 120 6.08 -26.28 -2.52
C GLY A 120 7.30 -25.36 -2.32
N TRP A 121 7.21 -24.35 -1.43
CA TRP A 121 8.31 -23.40 -1.24
C TRP A 121 9.62 -24.06 -0.81
N ARG A 122 9.57 -25.15 -0.04
CA ARG A 122 10.78 -25.85 0.43
C ARG A 122 11.67 -26.34 -0.72
N LEU A 123 11.09 -26.62 -1.88
CA LEU A 123 11.80 -27.09 -3.07
C LEU A 123 12.37 -25.96 -3.93
N ILE A 124 11.94 -24.71 -3.70
CA ILE A 124 12.34 -23.56 -4.50
C ILE A 124 13.58 -22.90 -3.86
N PRO A 125 14.65 -22.60 -4.62
CA PRO A 125 15.83 -21.93 -4.09
C PRO A 125 15.53 -20.55 -3.48
N PRO A 126 16.23 -20.12 -2.41
CA PRO A 126 15.99 -18.85 -1.74
C PRO A 126 15.98 -17.63 -2.66
N GLY A 127 16.95 -17.54 -3.59
CA GLY A 127 17.02 -16.45 -4.57
C GLY A 127 15.80 -16.38 -5.49
N LEU A 128 15.25 -17.54 -5.88
CA LEU A 128 14.05 -17.58 -6.71
C LEU A 128 12.80 -17.17 -5.92
N ARG A 129 12.70 -17.52 -4.63
CA ARG A 129 11.61 -17.04 -3.76
C ARG A 129 11.58 -15.52 -3.67
N ARG A 130 12.75 -14.91 -3.49
CA ARG A 130 12.97 -13.46 -3.42
C ARG A 130 12.62 -12.77 -4.75
N ILE A 131 13.00 -13.35 -5.89
CA ILE A 131 12.59 -12.86 -7.21
C ILE A 131 11.06 -12.92 -7.38
N LEU A 132 10.43 -14.03 -6.99
CA LEU A 132 8.98 -14.18 -7.11
C LEU A 132 8.21 -13.25 -6.18
N ALA A 133 8.70 -13.03 -4.95
CA ALA A 133 8.16 -12.05 -4.02
C ALA A 133 8.19 -10.64 -4.63
N TRP A 134 9.32 -10.22 -5.18
CA TRP A 134 9.43 -8.92 -5.87
C TRP A 134 8.52 -8.81 -7.08
N ARG A 135 8.46 -9.85 -7.92
CA ARG A 135 7.53 -9.88 -9.07
C ARG A 135 6.09 -9.72 -8.62
N ARG A 136 5.72 -10.31 -7.48
CA ARG A 136 4.38 -10.18 -6.93
C ARG A 136 4.10 -8.77 -6.42
N ALA A 137 4.99 -8.23 -5.59
CA ALA A 137 4.88 -6.87 -5.08
C ALA A 137 4.76 -5.87 -6.25
N LYS A 138 5.64 -5.98 -7.26
CA LYS A 138 5.60 -5.18 -8.48
C LYS A 138 4.29 -5.31 -9.24
N LYS A 139 3.72 -6.52 -9.36
CA LYS A 139 2.43 -6.75 -10.04
C LYS A 139 1.28 -6.06 -9.30
N ILE A 140 1.28 -6.06 -7.96
CA ILE A 140 0.25 -5.38 -7.17
C ILE A 140 0.45 -3.87 -7.21
N ALA A 141 1.68 -3.39 -7.04
CA ALA A 141 2.03 -1.96 -7.11
C ALA A 141 1.60 -1.33 -8.45
N ARG A 142 1.81 -2.01 -9.58
CA ARG A 142 1.33 -1.55 -10.91
C ARG A 142 -0.18 -1.37 -10.99
N ARG A 143 -0.97 -2.08 -10.19
CA ARG A 143 -2.44 -1.95 -10.19
C ARG A 143 -2.92 -0.84 -9.27
N LEU A 144 -2.10 -0.43 -8.30
CA LEU A 144 -2.35 0.71 -7.43
C LEU A 144 -1.92 2.02 -8.10
N SER A 145 -0.91 1.94 -8.95
CA SER A 145 -0.29 3.07 -9.64
C SER A 145 -0.14 2.74 -11.14
N PRO A 146 -1.24 2.76 -11.92
CA PRO A 146 -1.21 2.35 -13.33
C PRO A 146 -0.34 3.26 -14.21
N SER A 147 -0.28 4.56 -13.90
CA SER A 147 0.44 5.57 -14.69
C SER A 147 1.96 5.63 -14.39
N SER A 148 2.45 4.72 -13.55
CA SER A 148 3.74 4.85 -12.90
C SER A 148 4.82 3.93 -13.45
N ARG A 149 6.05 4.44 -13.49
CA ARG A 149 7.19 3.66 -13.97
C ARG A 149 7.82 2.89 -12.82
N ILE A 150 7.57 1.59 -12.80
CA ILE A 150 8.06 0.68 -11.76
C ILE A 150 9.25 -0.14 -12.27
N ARG A 151 10.43 0.10 -11.68
CA ARG A 151 11.68 -0.60 -11.98
C ARG A 151 12.23 -1.33 -10.75
N MET A 152 13.04 -2.34 -10.98
CA MET A 152 13.85 -2.94 -9.92
C MET A 152 15.16 -2.15 -9.86
N ALA A 153 15.64 -1.82 -8.66
CA ALA A 153 16.99 -1.27 -8.51
C ALA A 153 18.02 -2.32 -8.99
N LYS A 154 19.07 -1.88 -9.69
CA LYS A 154 20.19 -2.77 -10.05
C LYS A 154 21.04 -2.99 -8.80
N GLY A 155 21.46 -4.23 -8.54
CA GLY A 155 22.35 -4.60 -7.42
C GLY A 155 21.70 -4.57 -6.03
N ILE A 156 20.69 -3.72 -5.82
CA ILE A 156 19.95 -3.60 -4.55
C ILE A 156 18.61 -4.33 -4.70
N HIS A 157 18.29 -5.15 -3.71
CA HIS A 157 17.02 -5.85 -3.57
C HIS A 157 15.91 -4.83 -3.26
N GLY A 158 15.56 -4.00 -4.25
CA GLY A 158 14.69 -2.85 -4.04
C GLY A 158 13.79 -2.55 -5.23
N LEU A 159 12.67 -1.91 -4.91
CA LEU A 159 11.66 -1.46 -5.84
C LEU A 159 11.73 0.05 -5.95
N VAL A 160 11.91 0.54 -7.17
CA VAL A 160 11.84 1.96 -7.47
C VAL A 160 10.57 2.26 -8.24
N ILE A 161 9.85 3.27 -7.79
CA ILE A 161 8.65 3.77 -8.45
C ILE A 161 8.87 5.25 -8.75
N GLU A 162 8.79 5.60 -10.04
CA GLU A 162 8.88 6.98 -10.54
C GLU A 162 7.52 7.43 -11.07
N ARG A 163 7.19 8.71 -10.86
CA ARG A 163 5.91 9.31 -11.28
C ARG A 163 4.75 8.46 -10.75
N GLY A 164 4.94 8.06 -9.50
CA GLY A 164 4.34 6.87 -8.92
C GLY A 164 2.94 7.08 -8.35
N LEU A 165 2.67 8.32 -7.97
CA LEU A 165 1.96 8.54 -6.74
C LEU A 165 0.98 9.70 -6.78
N PRO A 166 0.18 9.97 -7.83
CA PRO A 166 -0.97 10.85 -7.63
C PRO A 166 -1.79 10.32 -6.45
N VAL A 167 -2.28 9.07 -6.52
CA VAL A 167 -3.16 8.48 -5.49
C VAL A 167 -2.50 8.31 -4.12
N LEU A 168 -1.18 8.11 -4.06
CA LEU A 168 -0.46 7.78 -2.82
C LEU A 168 0.28 8.97 -2.20
N ALA A 169 0.74 9.92 -3.00
CA ALA A 169 1.39 11.16 -2.53
C ALA A 169 0.36 12.25 -2.24
N THR A 170 -0.84 12.22 -2.84
CA THR A 170 -1.89 13.17 -2.43
C THR A 170 -2.54 12.81 -1.11
N ALA A 171 -2.46 11.53 -0.69
CA ALA A 171 -2.94 11.09 0.62
C ALA A 171 -2.43 11.99 1.75
N ASP A 172 -1.13 12.29 1.74
CA ASP A 172 -0.52 13.26 2.65
C ASP A 172 0.85 13.71 2.12
N LYS A 173 1.18 14.99 2.31
CA LYS A 173 2.52 15.54 2.02
C LYS A 173 3.63 14.86 2.83
N GLY A 174 3.27 14.16 3.91
CA GLY A 174 4.18 13.32 4.69
C GLY A 174 4.44 11.93 4.12
N GLY A 175 3.83 11.54 2.99
CA GLY A 175 4.08 10.24 2.35
C GLY A 175 3.44 9.04 3.06
N ARG A 176 2.51 9.26 4.00
CA ARG A 176 1.85 8.18 4.76
C ARG A 176 1.16 7.13 3.89
N GLY A 177 0.61 7.55 2.75
CA GLY A 177 -0.03 6.64 1.78
C GLY A 177 0.94 5.59 1.22
N CYS A 178 2.24 5.88 1.18
CA CYS A 178 3.27 4.95 0.69
C CYS A 178 3.41 3.70 1.56
N GLU A 179 2.94 3.71 2.82
CA GLU A 179 2.98 2.54 3.70
C GLU A 179 2.19 1.35 3.18
N ILE A 180 1.20 1.58 2.31
CA ILE A 180 0.50 0.48 1.64
C ILE A 180 1.47 -0.38 0.80
N LEU A 181 2.46 0.24 0.16
CA LEU A 181 3.47 -0.45 -0.63
C LEU A 181 4.45 -1.18 0.29
N SER A 182 4.85 -0.58 1.42
CA SER A 182 5.63 -1.26 2.46
C SER A 182 4.92 -2.55 2.91
N GLY A 183 3.61 -2.47 3.20
CA GLY A 183 2.79 -3.63 3.57
C GLY A 183 2.64 -4.68 2.45
N ILE A 184 2.54 -4.24 1.19
CA ILE A 184 2.50 -5.15 0.03
C ILE A 184 3.81 -5.92 -0.13
N ILE A 185 4.94 -5.22 0.01
CA ILE A 185 6.27 -5.82 -0.11
C ILE A 185 6.49 -6.79 1.05
N ASP A 186 6.29 -6.36 2.29
CA ASP A 186 6.45 -7.18 3.50
C ASP A 186 5.62 -8.48 3.42
N GLU A 187 4.32 -8.38 3.09
CA GLU A 187 3.47 -9.57 2.99
C GLU A 187 3.85 -10.47 1.81
N SER A 188 4.33 -9.89 0.70
CA SER A 188 4.85 -10.68 -0.42
C SER A 188 6.07 -11.47 0.04
N PHE A 189 7.02 -10.85 0.74
CA PHE A 189 8.21 -11.54 1.25
C PHE A 189 7.87 -12.61 2.27
N ARG A 190 6.96 -12.32 3.21
CA ARG A 190 6.42 -13.27 4.18
C ARG A 190 5.77 -14.49 3.50
N THR A 191 4.92 -14.26 2.50
CA THR A 191 4.18 -15.34 1.80
C THR A 191 5.12 -16.30 1.06
N TYR A 192 6.18 -15.76 0.45
CA TYR A 192 7.15 -16.56 -0.31
C TYR A 192 8.29 -17.10 0.55
N ARG A 193 8.38 -16.74 1.84
CA ARG A 193 9.57 -16.97 2.69
C ARG A 193 10.84 -16.48 1.99
N GLY A 194 10.76 -15.28 1.40
CA GLY A 194 11.81 -14.68 0.57
C GLY A 194 12.89 -13.92 1.34
N GLY A 195 12.79 -13.91 2.68
CA GLY A 195 13.67 -13.21 3.61
C GLY A 195 12.91 -12.86 4.89
N GLU A 196 13.63 -12.67 5.99
CA GLU A 196 13.08 -12.24 7.29
C GLU A 196 13.38 -10.76 7.61
N GLY A 197 14.05 -10.06 6.68
CA GLY A 197 14.37 -8.65 6.83
C GLY A 197 13.15 -7.75 6.70
N GLY A 198 13.15 -6.64 7.43
CA GLY A 198 12.16 -5.58 7.29
C GLY A 198 12.22 -4.92 5.90
N VAL A 199 11.21 -4.11 5.60
CA VAL A 199 11.18 -3.27 4.39
C VAL A 199 11.38 -1.83 4.83
N SER A 200 12.40 -1.16 4.31
CA SER A 200 12.64 0.26 4.55
C SER A 200 12.25 1.07 3.32
N HIS A 201 11.53 2.18 3.53
CA HIS A 201 11.22 3.18 2.51
C HIS A 201 12.23 4.33 2.64
N LEU A 202 13.23 4.37 1.76
CA LEU A 202 14.41 5.25 1.90
C LEU A 202 14.28 6.60 1.20
N GLN A 203 13.53 6.65 0.11
CA GLN A 203 13.27 7.88 -0.65
C GLN A 203 11.79 7.96 -0.93
N CYS A 204 11.22 9.17 -0.84
CA CYS A 204 9.79 9.38 -1.06
C CYS A 204 9.49 10.64 -1.90
N GLU A 205 8.75 10.49 -3.00
CA GLU A 205 8.30 11.61 -3.84
C GLU A 205 7.49 12.63 -3.05
N ALA A 206 6.66 12.19 -2.09
CA ALA A 206 5.85 13.09 -1.25
C ALA A 206 6.73 14.01 -0.37
N THR A 207 7.93 13.55 0.01
CA THR A 207 8.90 14.33 0.79
C THR A 207 9.86 15.17 -0.07
N GLY A 208 9.68 15.17 -1.40
CA GLY A 208 10.48 15.95 -2.34
C GLY A 208 11.64 15.20 -3.01
N ALA A 209 11.72 13.87 -2.87
CA ALA A 209 12.66 13.06 -3.66
C ALA A 209 12.16 12.86 -5.11
N ASP A 210 13.05 12.53 -6.04
CA ASP A 210 12.67 12.30 -7.45
C ASP A 210 11.89 11.00 -7.69
N HIS A 211 11.98 10.06 -6.74
CA HIS A 211 11.34 8.75 -6.83
C HIS A 211 11.11 8.16 -5.44
N CYS A 212 10.25 7.14 -5.36
CA CYS A 212 10.18 6.30 -4.18
C CYS A 212 11.07 5.07 -4.29
N LEU A 213 11.79 4.75 -3.22
CA LEU A 213 12.68 3.60 -3.12
C LEU A 213 12.36 2.76 -1.89
N TRP A 214 12.02 1.50 -2.10
CA TRP A 214 11.94 0.48 -1.05
C TRP A 214 13.09 -0.50 -1.19
N VAL A 215 13.68 -0.88 -0.06
CA VAL A 215 14.72 -1.91 0.02
C VAL A 215 14.36 -2.92 1.11
N LEU A 216 14.83 -4.16 0.94
CA LEU A 216 14.84 -5.12 2.05
C LEU A 216 16.04 -4.84 2.94
N GLU A 217 15.80 -4.82 4.24
CA GLU A 217 16.86 -4.85 5.22
C GLU A 217 17.57 -6.20 5.15
N PRO A 218 18.91 -6.23 5.14
CA PRO A 218 19.64 -7.48 5.19
C PRO A 218 19.33 -8.19 6.53
N THR A 219 18.99 -9.48 6.46
CA THR A 219 18.84 -10.29 7.67
C THR A 219 20.18 -10.39 8.39
N ALA A 220 20.20 -10.29 9.73
CA ALA A 220 21.40 -10.46 10.54
C ALA A 220 22.06 -11.83 10.25
N GLY A 221 23.09 -11.83 9.40
CA GLY A 221 23.74 -13.04 8.87
C GLY A 221 24.10 -12.96 7.38
N GLU A 222 23.43 -12.12 6.58
CA GLU A 222 23.91 -11.72 5.26
C GLU A 222 25.00 -10.66 5.47
N LYS A 223 26.27 -11.08 5.43
CA LYS A 223 27.41 -10.15 5.40
C LYS A 223 27.19 -9.21 4.21
N PRO A 224 27.22 -7.87 4.37
CA PRO A 224 27.10 -6.97 3.24
C PRO A 224 28.21 -7.32 2.26
N GLU A 225 27.84 -7.84 1.09
CA GLU A 225 28.78 -8.22 0.05
C GLU A 225 29.31 -6.91 -0.54
N LYS A 226 30.37 -6.40 0.10
CA LYS A 226 31.15 -5.21 -0.21
C LYS A 226 30.34 -3.91 -0.34
N GLU A 227 30.46 -3.08 0.68
CA GLU A 227 30.47 -1.62 0.52
C GLU A 227 31.54 -1.26 -0.53
N GLU A 228 31.14 -1.17 -1.79
CA GLU A 228 31.78 -0.25 -2.72
C GLU A 228 31.08 1.09 -2.54
N SER A 229 31.58 1.80 -1.52
CA SER A 229 31.38 3.22 -1.30
C SER A 229 31.83 3.99 -2.54
N THR A 230 30.92 4.19 -3.50
CA THR A 230 31.00 5.29 -4.47
C THR A 230 29.59 5.70 -4.94
N ALA A 231 29.23 6.95 -4.61
CA ALA A 231 28.26 7.82 -5.26
C ALA A 231 26.78 7.36 -5.24
N VAL A 232 25.80 7.99 -4.55
CA VAL A 232 25.52 9.43 -4.42
C VAL A 232 26.16 10.24 -5.55
N ASP A 233 25.76 9.91 -6.79
CA ASP A 233 25.82 10.76 -7.99
C ASP A 233 25.63 9.86 -9.23
N ALA A 234 24.37 9.52 -9.52
CA ALA A 234 23.97 8.99 -10.83
C ALA A 234 22.46 9.18 -11.06
N VAL A 235 21.98 10.41 -10.87
CA VAL A 235 20.70 10.90 -11.46
C VAL A 235 20.96 12.28 -12.05
N ALA A 236 21.86 12.31 -13.03
CA ALA A 236 21.97 13.37 -14.03
C ALA A 236 22.51 12.70 -15.29
N GLY A 237 21.61 12.39 -16.22
CA GLY A 237 21.87 11.69 -17.47
C GLY A 237 20.58 11.23 -18.12
#